data_AF-A0A095Y0W9-F1
#
_entry.id   AF-A0A095Y0W9-F1
#
_cell.length_a   1.000
_cell.length_b   1.000
_cell.length_c   1.000
_cell.angle_alpha   90.00
_cell.angle_beta   90.00
_cell.angle_gamma   90.00
#
_symmetry.space_group_name_H-M   'P 1'
#
loop_
_entity.id
_entity.type
_entity.pdbx_description
1 polymer ?
#
loop_
_entity_poly.entity_id
_entity_poly.type
_entity_poly.pdbx_seq_one_letter_code
_entity_poly.pdbx_strand_id
1 'polypeptide(L)'
;MADRLDTPSERKFKLFRRRSSGDGFGQFAEATARFMGSPKFILYMTIFVVTWIAANVILYRVSEQYAWDAYPFILLNLAFSTQASYSAPLILLAQNRQDDRDRVQAEQDRQRAERNLADTEYLTREIAALRIALQDVATRDFVRSELRDMMADLREELDARDEKAESIDNDNPADLSTPRTTES
;
A
#
# COMPACT_ATOMS: atom_id res chain seq x y z
N MET A 1 19.23 12.77 -56.42
CA MET A 1 20.18 13.26 -55.41
C MET A 1 19.39 14.21 -54.52
N ALA A 2 18.70 13.68 -53.51
CA ALA A 2 17.66 14.39 -52.77
C ALA A 2 18.13 14.73 -51.35
N ASP A 3 17.78 15.96 -50.96
CA ASP A 3 17.78 16.60 -49.64
C ASP A 3 18.32 15.82 -48.44
N ARG A 4 19.43 16.35 -47.91
CA ARG A 4 19.82 16.11 -46.52
C ARG A 4 18.92 16.97 -45.64
N LEU A 5 17.98 16.30 -45.00
CA LEU A 5 17.11 16.79 -43.94
C LEU A 5 17.88 17.65 -42.92
N ASP A 6 17.54 18.93 -42.90
CA ASP A 6 17.79 19.87 -41.83
C ASP A 6 17.34 19.27 -40.50
N THR A 7 18.29 18.99 -39.62
CA THR A 7 17.99 18.67 -38.22
C THR A 7 18.07 19.97 -37.45
N PRO A 8 16.97 20.56 -36.96
CA PRO A 8 17.06 21.76 -36.15
C PRO A 8 17.78 21.42 -34.85
N SER A 9 18.98 21.97 -34.70
CA SER A 9 19.76 21.92 -33.47
C SER A 9 18.98 22.62 -32.36
N GLU A 10 18.30 21.85 -31.50
CA GLU A 10 17.73 22.37 -30.26
C GLU A 10 18.87 22.84 -29.34
N ARG A 11 19.17 24.14 -29.41
CA ARG A 11 19.96 24.84 -28.39
C ARG A 11 19.18 24.82 -27.08
N LYS A 12 19.40 23.79 -26.28
CA LYS A 12 18.91 23.68 -24.90
C LYS A 12 19.54 24.78 -24.06
N PHE A 13 18.84 25.91 -23.94
CA PHE A 13 19.13 26.97 -22.98
C PHE A 13 19.01 26.41 -21.55
N LYS A 14 20.09 25.83 -21.03
CA LYS A 14 20.24 25.48 -19.61
C LYS A 14 20.72 26.71 -18.83
N LEU A 15 19.87 27.72 -18.65
CA LEU A 15 20.33 28.94 -17.96
C LEU A 15 19.89 29.07 -16.50
N PHE A 16 18.84 28.41 -16.02
CA PHE A 16 18.46 28.55 -14.61
C PHE A 16 17.84 27.29 -14.02
N ARG A 17 18.65 26.24 -13.82
CA ARG A 17 18.35 25.26 -12.76
C ARG A 17 19.07 25.71 -11.50
N ARG A 18 18.63 26.83 -10.93
CA ARG A 18 19.12 27.29 -9.62
C ARG A 18 18.58 26.29 -8.60
N ARG A 19 19.42 25.33 -8.23
CA ARG A 19 19.20 24.44 -7.10
C ARG A 19 19.21 25.33 -5.86
N SER A 20 18.04 25.90 -5.54
CA SER A 20 17.84 26.66 -4.31
C SER A 20 18.04 25.67 -3.17
N SER A 21 19.20 25.73 -2.52
CA SER A 21 19.47 25.05 -1.26
C SER A 21 18.53 25.65 -0.21
N GLY A 22 17.31 25.14 -0.18
CA GLY A 22 16.16 25.64 0.56
C GLY A 22 16.08 25.12 1.99
N ASP A 23 17.21 24.85 2.66
CA ASP A 23 17.20 24.40 4.05
C ASP A 23 16.70 25.49 5.00
N GLY A 24 17.14 26.74 4.81
CA GLY A 24 16.67 27.87 5.64
C GLY A 24 15.21 28.25 5.36
N PHE A 25 14.85 28.46 4.10
CA PHE A 25 13.48 28.82 3.72
C PHE A 25 12.48 27.68 3.95
N GLY A 26 12.91 26.43 3.79
CA GLY A 26 12.09 25.24 4.05
C GLY A 26 11.72 25.10 5.52
N GLN A 27 12.68 25.26 6.43
CA GLN A 27 12.41 25.22 7.88
C GLN A 27 11.53 26.40 8.34
N PHE A 28 11.76 27.61 7.82
CA PHE A 28 10.90 28.76 8.10
C PHE A 28 9.48 28.56 7.59
N ALA A 29 9.31 28.04 6.37
CA ALA A 29 8.00 27.73 5.82
C ALA A 29 7.28 26.64 6.63
N GLU A 30 7.99 25.61 7.09
CA GLU A 30 7.41 24.54 7.90
C GLU A 30 7.03 24.99 9.31
N ALA A 31 7.82 25.89 9.92
CA ALA A 31 7.45 26.53 11.18
C ALA A 31 6.23 27.47 11.00
N THR A 32 6.21 28.24 9.92
CA THR A 32 5.11 29.18 9.60
C THR A 32 3.82 28.43 9.28
N ALA A 33 3.88 27.33 8.55
CA ALA A 33 2.73 26.48 8.25
C ALA A 33 2.13 25.85 9.52
N ARG A 34 2.99 25.33 10.42
CA ARG A 34 2.55 24.84 11.74
C ARG A 34 1.96 25.94 12.61
N PHE A 35 2.47 27.17 12.49
CA PHE A 35 1.96 28.32 13.24
C PHE A 35 0.61 28.82 12.72
N MET A 36 0.45 28.98 11.40
CA MET A 36 -0.80 29.42 10.76
C MET A 36 -1.93 28.38 10.88
N GLY A 37 -1.62 27.08 10.90
CA GLY A 37 -2.61 26.02 11.06
C GLY A 37 -3.13 25.81 12.50
N SER A 38 -2.55 26.51 13.48
CA SER A 38 -2.92 26.35 14.89
C SER A 38 -4.11 27.22 15.28
N PRO A 39 -5.15 26.69 15.95
CA PRO A 39 -6.27 27.49 16.48
C PRO A 39 -5.83 28.63 17.40
N LYS A 40 -4.64 28.50 18.03
CA LYS A 40 -4.07 29.54 18.89
C LYS A 40 -3.69 30.81 18.12
N PHE A 41 -3.31 30.71 16.85
CA PHE A 41 -2.95 31.89 16.04
C PHE A 41 -4.12 32.85 15.88
N ILE A 42 -5.29 32.30 15.56
CA ILE A 42 -6.54 33.08 15.41
C ILE A 42 -6.86 33.79 16.73
N LEU A 43 -6.75 33.11 17.86
CA LEU A 43 -6.99 33.70 19.18
C LEU A 43 -6.05 34.89 19.47
N TYR A 44 -4.75 34.75 19.23
CA TYR A 44 -3.78 35.85 19.41
C TYR A 44 -4.09 37.03 18.49
N MET A 45 -4.42 36.79 17.21
CA MET A 45 -4.78 37.84 16.26
C MET A 45 -6.06 38.58 16.68
N THR A 46 -7.08 37.87 17.15
CA THR A 46 -8.30 38.49 17.66
C THR A 46 -8.02 39.36 18.89
N ILE A 47 -7.23 38.87 19.86
CA ILE A 47 -6.86 39.64 21.04
C ILE A 47 -6.08 40.90 20.65
N PHE A 48 -5.15 40.80 19.71
CA PHE A 48 -4.39 41.94 19.21
C PHE A 48 -5.30 43.02 18.60
N VAL A 49 -6.22 42.63 17.71
CA VAL A 49 -7.18 43.55 17.09
C VAL A 49 -8.08 44.22 18.13
N VAL A 50 -8.63 43.44 19.07
CA VAL A 50 -9.49 43.97 20.15
C VAL A 50 -8.71 44.93 21.05
N THR A 51 -7.48 44.59 21.41
CA THR A 51 -6.61 45.45 22.23
C THR A 51 -6.27 46.75 21.50
N TRP A 52 -5.99 46.69 20.20
CA TRP A 52 -5.72 47.87 19.38
C TRP A 52 -6.91 48.82 19.30
N ILE A 53 -8.11 48.28 19.05
CA ILE A 53 -9.35 49.05 19.03
C ILE A 53 -9.60 49.66 20.41
N ALA A 54 -9.50 48.87 21.49
CA ALA A 54 -9.72 49.34 22.85
C ALA A 54 -8.73 50.46 23.24
N ALA A 55 -7.44 50.29 22.92
CA ALA A 55 -6.43 51.31 23.18
C ALA A 55 -6.73 52.61 22.43
N ASN A 56 -7.11 52.56 21.16
CA ASN A 56 -7.46 53.76 20.39
C ASN A 56 -8.76 54.42 20.87
N VAL A 57 -9.77 53.64 21.28
CA VAL A 57 -11.01 54.18 21.86
C VAL A 57 -10.75 54.87 23.20
N ILE A 58 -9.92 54.29 24.07
CA ILE A 58 -9.52 54.92 25.34
C ILE A 58 -8.73 56.21 25.06
N LEU A 59 -7.80 56.17 24.11
CA LEU A 59 -6.99 57.34 23.75
C LEU A 59 -7.86 58.49 23.20
N TYR A 60 -8.84 58.17 22.35
CA TYR A 60 -9.83 59.12 21.85
C TYR A 60 -10.70 59.71 22.97
N ARG A 61 -11.10 58.90 23.96
CA ARG A 61 -11.89 59.35 25.13
C ARG A 61 -11.10 60.24 26.10
N VAL A 62 -9.79 60.03 26.22
CA VAL A 62 -8.93 60.75 27.17
C VAL A 62 -8.39 62.05 26.57
N SER A 63 -8.12 62.08 25.26
CA SER A 63 -7.58 63.28 24.61
C SER A 63 -7.89 63.27 23.10
N GLU A 64 -8.91 64.02 22.69
CA GLU A 64 -9.36 64.15 21.29
C GLU A 64 -8.23 64.58 20.33
N GLN A 65 -7.23 65.31 20.83
CA GLN A 65 -6.09 65.82 20.06
C GLN A 65 -4.93 64.82 19.91
N TYR A 66 -4.93 63.70 20.65
CA TYR A 66 -3.84 62.70 20.65
C TYR A 66 -4.28 61.33 20.09
N ALA A 67 -5.49 61.23 19.54
CA ALA A 67 -5.94 60.00 18.90
C ALA A 67 -5.05 59.67 17.69
N TRP A 68 -4.12 58.72 17.85
CA TRP A 68 -3.21 58.27 16.81
C TRP A 68 -3.93 57.59 15.64
N ASP A 69 -5.12 57.01 15.86
CA ASP A 69 -5.95 56.38 14.82
C ASP A 69 -7.45 56.59 15.11
N ALA A 70 -7.97 57.78 14.80
CA ALA A 70 -9.39 58.10 14.96
C ALA A 70 -10.28 57.25 14.00
N TYR A 71 -11.54 57.04 14.36
CA TYR A 71 -12.51 56.29 13.54
C TYR A 71 -12.52 56.85 12.10
N PRO A 72 -12.23 56.04 11.05
CA PRO A 72 -12.44 54.60 10.91
C PRO A 72 -11.18 53.68 10.99
N PHE A 73 -10.18 54.00 11.83
CA PHE A 73 -8.96 53.19 12.02
C PHE A 73 -8.17 52.96 10.72
N ILE A 74 -7.72 54.05 10.09
CA ILE A 74 -7.05 54.00 8.78
C ILE A 74 -5.73 53.23 8.83
N LEU A 75 -5.00 53.31 9.93
CA LEU A 75 -3.71 52.64 10.08
C LEU A 75 -3.89 51.12 10.21
N LEU A 76 -4.90 50.67 10.95
CA LEU A 76 -5.23 49.25 11.05
C LEU A 76 -5.63 48.69 9.69
N ASN A 77 -6.46 49.43 8.94
CA ASN A 77 -6.90 49.00 7.62
C ASN A 77 -5.74 48.95 6.61
N LEU A 78 -4.84 49.94 6.65
CA LEU A 78 -3.63 49.95 5.83
C LEU A 78 -2.74 48.74 6.16
N ALA A 79 -2.53 48.46 7.44
CA ALA A 79 -1.74 47.31 7.88
C ALA A 79 -2.34 45.98 7.41
N PHE A 80 -3.67 45.80 7.54
CA PHE A 80 -4.37 44.61 7.04
C PHE A 80 -4.26 44.47 5.51
N SER A 81 -4.37 45.58 4.78
CA SER A 81 -4.23 45.59 3.32
C SER A 81 -2.83 45.17 2.90
N THR A 82 -1.79 45.67 3.59
CA THR A 82 -0.40 45.24 3.36
C THR A 82 -0.19 43.78 3.76
N GLN A 83 -0.78 43.33 4.88
CA GLN A 83 -0.70 41.94 5.33
C GLN A 83 -1.27 40.99 4.27
N ALA A 84 -2.45 41.30 3.72
CA ALA A 84 -3.07 40.50 2.66
C ALA A 84 -2.19 40.47 1.40
N SER A 85 -1.65 41.64 1.00
CA SER A 85 -0.79 41.76 -0.18
C SER A 85 0.53 40.98 -0.07
N TYR A 86 1.18 40.98 1.10
CA TYR A 86 2.40 40.20 1.33
C TYR A 86 2.15 38.70 1.59
N SER A 87 0.95 38.34 2.06
CA SER A 87 0.58 36.94 2.26
C SER A 87 0.47 36.18 0.94
N ALA A 88 -0.09 36.79 -0.11
CA ALA A 88 -0.26 36.16 -1.42
C ALA A 88 1.04 35.56 -2.02
N PRO A 89 2.17 36.28 -2.12
CA PRO A 89 3.41 35.72 -2.64
C PRO A 89 4.04 34.68 -1.71
N LEU A 90 3.90 34.83 -0.39
CA LEU A 90 4.40 33.84 0.58
C LEU A 90 3.62 32.53 0.47
N ILE A 91 2.29 32.62 0.34
CA ILE A 91 1.41 31.48 0.12
C ILE A 91 1.75 30.80 -1.21
N LEU A 92 1.98 31.56 -2.28
CA LEU A 92 2.35 31.00 -3.59
C LEU A 92 3.68 30.23 -3.52
N LEU A 93 4.67 30.75 -2.79
CA LEU A 93 5.94 30.06 -2.54
C LEU A 93 5.77 28.79 -1.70
N ALA A 94 4.87 28.81 -0.71
CA ALA A 94 4.54 27.64 0.09
C ALA A 94 3.80 26.58 -0.73
N GLN A 95 2.87 27.00 -1.60
CA GLN A 95 2.10 26.14 -2.50
C GLN A 95 2.99 25.44 -3.52
N ASN A 96 3.89 26.16 -4.22
CA ASN A 96 4.81 25.52 -5.18
C ASN A 96 5.63 24.38 -4.56
N ARG A 97 6.06 24.51 -3.30
CA ARG A 97 6.80 23.45 -2.59
C ARG A 97 5.91 22.30 -2.11
N GLN A 98 4.63 22.57 -1.86
CA GLN A 98 3.66 21.54 -1.55
C GLN A 98 3.35 20.73 -2.81
N ASP A 99 3.07 21.40 -3.92
CA ASP A 99 2.80 20.78 -5.22
C ASP A 99 3.96 19.91 -5.71
N ASP A 100 5.21 20.36 -5.52
CA ASP A 100 6.40 19.55 -5.84
C ASP A 100 6.47 18.25 -5.00
N ARG A 101 6.14 18.32 -3.71
CA ARG A 101 6.10 17.13 -2.82
C ARG A 101 4.96 16.21 -3.20
N ASP A 102 3.77 16.76 -3.42
CA ASP A 102 2.57 16.01 -3.79
C ASP A 102 2.76 15.32 -5.15
N ARG A 103 3.48 15.95 -6.09
CA ARG A 103 3.87 15.33 -7.36
C ARG A 103 4.78 14.12 -7.16
N VAL A 104 5.83 14.25 -6.35
CA VAL A 104 6.76 13.12 -6.08
C VAL A 104 6.01 11.98 -5.39
N GLN A 105 5.15 12.30 -4.43
CA GLN A 105 4.32 11.30 -3.75
C GLN A 105 3.39 10.59 -4.74
N ALA A 106 2.73 11.32 -5.63
CA ALA A 106 1.86 10.75 -6.66
C ALA A 106 2.62 9.86 -7.65
N GLU A 107 3.84 10.23 -8.05
CA GLU A 107 4.69 9.40 -8.91
C GLU A 107 5.11 8.10 -8.21
N GLN A 108 5.44 8.15 -6.92
CA GLN A 108 5.75 6.94 -6.13
C GLN A 108 4.53 6.03 -5.96
N ASP A 109 3.37 6.60 -5.68
CA ASP A 109 2.14 5.82 -5.51
C ASP A 109 1.72 5.14 -6.82
N ARG A 110 1.92 5.80 -7.97
CA ARG A 110 1.76 5.15 -9.29
C ARG A 110 2.70 3.97 -9.49
N GLN A 111 4.00 4.13 -9.21
CA GLN A 111 4.96 3.03 -9.34
C GLN A 111 4.64 1.87 -8.39
N ARG A 112 4.16 2.15 -7.18
CA ARG A 112 3.71 1.13 -6.23
C ARG A 112 2.47 0.40 -6.74
N ALA A 113 1.50 1.12 -7.30
CA ALA A 113 0.31 0.52 -7.88
C ALA A 113 0.64 -0.41 -9.07
N GLU A 114 1.56 0.01 -9.95
CA GLU A 114 2.05 -0.82 -11.06
C GLU A 114 2.73 -2.10 -10.57
N ARG A 115 3.59 -2.00 -9.54
CA ARG A 115 4.23 -3.19 -8.92
C ARG A 115 3.21 -4.12 -8.28
N ASN A 116 2.24 -3.57 -7.54
CA ASN A 116 1.20 -4.38 -6.91
C ASN A 116 0.33 -5.10 -7.95
N LEU A 117 0.04 -4.47 -9.09
CA LEU A 117 -0.64 -5.13 -10.21
C LEU A 117 0.21 -6.27 -10.76
N ALA A 118 1.49 -6.04 -11.04
CA ALA A 118 2.39 -7.07 -11.54
C ALA A 118 2.53 -8.27 -10.57
N ASP A 119 2.65 -7.99 -9.27
CA ASP A 119 2.71 -9.03 -8.22
C ASP A 119 1.40 -9.82 -8.16
N THR A 120 0.25 -9.15 -8.29
CA THR A 120 -1.07 -9.80 -8.32
C THR A 120 -1.21 -10.69 -9.56
N GLU A 121 -0.79 -10.21 -10.74
CA GLU A 121 -0.79 -10.99 -11.97
C GLU A 121 0.13 -12.21 -11.88
N TYR A 122 1.32 -12.05 -11.29
CA TYR A 122 2.26 -13.13 -11.04
C TYR A 122 1.66 -14.19 -10.12
N LEU A 123 1.13 -13.79 -8.96
CA LEU A 123 0.47 -14.71 -8.02
C LEU A 123 -0.73 -15.42 -8.67
N THR A 124 -1.53 -14.71 -9.47
CA THR A 124 -2.67 -15.31 -10.17
C THR A 124 -2.21 -16.37 -11.16
N ARG A 125 -1.12 -16.12 -11.91
CA ARG A 125 -0.54 -17.09 -12.83
C ARG A 125 0.03 -18.31 -12.10
N GLU A 126 0.73 -18.11 -10.99
CA GLU A 126 1.27 -19.21 -10.19
C GLU A 126 0.14 -20.05 -9.55
N ILE A 127 -0.94 -19.43 -9.06
CA ILE A 127 -2.11 -20.15 -8.55
C ILE A 127 -2.77 -20.97 -9.67
N ALA A 128 -2.88 -20.42 -10.88
CA ALA A 128 -3.42 -21.15 -12.02
C ALA A 128 -2.54 -22.35 -12.40
N ALA A 129 -1.22 -22.19 -12.42
CA ALA A 129 -0.26 -23.27 -12.67
C ALA A 129 -0.33 -24.35 -11.57
N LEU A 130 -0.35 -23.94 -10.31
CA LEU A 130 -0.49 -24.84 -9.16
C LEU A 130 -1.81 -25.62 -9.21
N ARG A 131 -2.91 -24.97 -9.60
CA ARG A 131 -4.21 -25.64 -9.78
C ARG A 131 -4.15 -26.72 -10.84
N ILE A 132 -3.50 -26.47 -11.98
CA ILE A 132 -3.34 -27.47 -13.06
C ILE A 132 -2.50 -28.64 -12.57
N ALA A 133 -1.36 -28.38 -11.91
CA ALA A 133 -0.50 -29.43 -11.36
C ALA A 133 -1.24 -30.27 -10.30
N LEU A 134 -2.03 -29.64 -9.43
CA LEU A 134 -2.87 -30.35 -8.45
C LEU A 134 -4.00 -31.14 -9.10
N GLN A 135 -4.60 -30.64 -10.18
CA GLN A 135 -5.61 -31.39 -10.93
C GLN A 135 -5.04 -32.66 -11.54
N ASP A 136 -3.77 -32.68 -11.96
CA ASP A 136 -3.12 -33.85 -12.55
C ASP A 136 -2.75 -34.92 -11.49
N VAL A 137 -2.39 -34.49 -10.27
CA VAL A 137 -1.98 -35.38 -9.17
C VAL A 137 -3.16 -35.86 -8.31
N ALA A 138 -4.30 -35.17 -8.32
CA ALA A 138 -5.40 -35.42 -7.37
C ALA A 138 -6.77 -35.72 -8.01
N THR A 139 -6.85 -36.09 -9.28
CA THR A 139 -8.13 -36.54 -9.84
C THR A 139 -8.40 -37.96 -9.39
N ARG A 140 -9.27 -38.06 -8.38
CA ARG A 140 -10.13 -39.19 -7.94
C ARG A 140 -9.89 -40.56 -8.57
N ASP A 141 -9.76 -40.66 -9.89
CA ASP A 141 -9.49 -41.91 -10.61
C ASP A 141 -8.12 -42.50 -10.29
N PHE A 142 -7.07 -41.69 -10.09
CA PHE A 142 -5.76 -42.18 -9.63
C PHE A 142 -5.82 -42.67 -8.18
N VAL A 143 -6.40 -41.86 -7.28
CA VAL A 143 -6.59 -42.26 -5.87
C VAL A 143 -7.47 -43.52 -5.78
N ARG A 144 -8.47 -43.64 -6.66
CA ARG A 144 -9.38 -44.79 -6.71
C ARG A 144 -8.77 -45.99 -7.41
N SER A 145 -7.84 -45.84 -8.36
CA SER A 145 -7.09 -46.97 -8.92
C SER A 145 -6.14 -47.50 -7.86
N GLU A 146 -5.41 -46.62 -7.18
CA GLU A 146 -4.41 -47.05 -6.18
C GLU A 146 -5.04 -47.71 -4.96
N LEU A 147 -6.16 -47.16 -4.47
CA LEU A 147 -6.93 -47.83 -3.43
C LEU A 147 -7.46 -49.19 -3.88
N ARG A 148 -7.77 -49.37 -5.17
CA ARG A 148 -8.32 -50.62 -5.69
C ARG A 148 -7.22 -51.66 -5.91
N ASP A 149 -6.06 -51.25 -6.39
CA ASP A 149 -4.88 -52.09 -6.52
C ASP A 149 -4.41 -52.55 -5.14
N MET A 150 -4.28 -51.64 -4.17
CA MET A 150 -3.96 -52.00 -2.78
C MET A 150 -5.00 -52.96 -2.18
N MET A 151 -6.30 -52.77 -2.45
CA MET A 151 -7.34 -53.68 -1.98
C MET A 151 -7.31 -55.04 -2.70
N ALA A 152 -6.88 -55.09 -3.96
CA ALA A 152 -6.74 -56.34 -4.71
C ALA A 152 -5.56 -57.16 -4.19
N ASP A 153 -4.41 -56.51 -3.97
CA ASP A 153 -3.21 -57.11 -3.37
C ASP A 153 -3.52 -57.75 -2.02
N LEU A 154 -4.20 -57.02 -1.13
CA LEU A 154 -4.60 -57.54 0.19
C LEU A 154 -5.53 -58.77 0.09
N ARG A 155 -6.36 -58.84 -0.95
CA ARG A 155 -7.34 -59.92 -1.14
C ARG A 155 -6.67 -61.17 -1.67
N GLU A 156 -5.76 -61.02 -2.62
CA GLU A 156 -4.92 -62.11 -3.12
C GLU A 156 -4.05 -62.70 -2.01
N GLU A 157 -3.52 -61.86 -1.11
CA GLU A 157 -2.75 -62.32 0.05
C GLU A 157 -3.58 -63.12 1.06
N LEU A 158 -4.89 -62.81 1.18
CA LEU A 158 -5.84 -63.58 2.00
C LEU A 158 -6.21 -64.90 1.34
N ASP A 159 -6.55 -64.90 0.04
CA ASP A 159 -6.89 -66.11 -0.71
C ASP A 159 -5.71 -67.09 -0.73
N ALA A 160 -4.48 -66.59 -0.94
CA ALA A 160 -3.27 -67.41 -0.87
C ALA A 160 -3.00 -67.98 0.53
N ARG A 161 -3.46 -67.30 1.60
CA ARG A 161 -3.41 -67.84 2.97
C ARG A 161 -4.47 -68.91 3.20
N ASP A 162 -5.67 -68.73 2.65
CA ASP A 162 -6.76 -69.70 2.72
C ASP A 162 -6.45 -70.97 1.93
N GLU A 163 -5.89 -70.88 0.72
CA GLU A 163 -5.38 -72.05 -0.04
C GLU A 163 -4.25 -72.78 0.71
N LYS A 164 -3.38 -72.04 1.40
CA LYS A 164 -2.38 -72.63 2.30
C LYS A 164 -3.01 -73.34 3.48
N ALA A 165 -4.12 -72.83 4.01
CA ALA A 165 -4.85 -73.47 5.10
C ALA A 165 -5.58 -74.74 4.63
N GLU A 166 -6.22 -74.72 3.45
CA GLU A 166 -6.87 -75.89 2.85
C GLU A 166 -5.87 -77.00 2.47
N SER A 167 -4.71 -76.64 1.92
CA SER A 167 -3.66 -77.62 1.61
C SER A 167 -3.06 -78.27 2.87
N ILE A 168 -3.02 -77.56 4.00
CA ILE A 168 -2.61 -78.13 5.29
C ILE A 168 -3.69 -79.07 5.87
N ASP A 169 -4.97 -78.82 5.61
CA ASP A 169 -6.09 -79.69 6.04
C ASP A 169 -6.20 -80.98 5.20
N ASN A 170 -6.00 -80.88 3.88
CA ASN A 170 -6.07 -82.03 2.96
C ASN A 170 -4.88 -83.01 3.10
N ASP A 171 -3.75 -82.55 3.63
CA ASP A 171 -2.56 -83.38 3.89
C ASP A 171 -2.58 -84.07 5.27
N ASN A 172 -3.72 -84.07 5.98
CA ASN A 172 -3.93 -84.84 7.21
C ASN A 172 -4.77 -86.11 6.97
N PRO A 173 -4.20 -87.21 6.41
CA PRO A 173 -4.85 -88.51 6.41
C PRO A 173 -4.62 -89.19 7.77
N ALA A 174 -5.24 -88.66 8.81
CA ALA A 174 -5.27 -89.33 10.11
C ALA A 174 -6.63 -90.01 10.31
N ASP A 175 -6.59 -91.33 10.12
CA ASP A 175 -7.37 -92.35 10.83
C ASP A 175 -8.77 -92.71 10.30
N LEU A 176 -8.81 -93.85 9.61
CA LEU A 176 -9.83 -94.88 9.87
C LEU A 176 -9.17 -96.25 9.80
N SER A 177 -8.48 -96.57 10.89
CA SER A 177 -8.13 -97.93 11.26
C SER A 177 -9.40 -98.70 11.67
N THR A 178 -9.60 -99.89 11.10
CA THR A 178 -10.08 -101.07 11.84
C THR A 178 -9.58 -102.36 11.16
N PRO A 179 -9.32 -103.42 11.94
CA PRO A 179 -8.30 -104.40 11.62
C PRO A 179 -8.86 -105.72 11.05
N ARG A 180 -7.95 -106.43 10.39
CA ARG A 180 -8.05 -107.79 9.89
C ARG A 180 -8.20 -108.79 11.04
N THR A 181 -9.28 -109.56 11.09
CA THR A 181 -9.45 -110.81 11.88
C THR A 181 -10.19 -111.82 11.00
N THR A 182 -9.52 -112.78 10.35
CA THR A 182 -9.31 -114.18 10.81
C THR A 182 -10.57 -114.85 11.38
N GLU A 183 -11.20 -115.75 10.63
CA GLU A 183 -11.28 -117.21 10.93
C GLU A 183 -12.38 -117.94 10.12
N SER A 184 -12.02 -119.18 9.76
CA SER A 184 -12.81 -120.38 9.36
C SER A 184 -13.59 -120.38 8.05
#